data_AF-A0A960ZHW3-F1
#
_entry.id   AF-A0A960ZHW3-F1
#
_cell.length_a   1.000
_cell.length_b   1.000
_cell.length_c   1.000
_cell.angle_alpha   90.00
_cell.angle_beta   90.00
_cell.angle_gamma   90.00
#
_symmetry.space_group_name_H-M   'P 1'
#
loop_
_entity.id
_entity.type
_entity.pdbx_description
1 polymer ?
#
loop_
_entity_poly.entity_id
_entity_poly.type
_entity_poly.pdbx_seq_one_letter_code
_entity_poly.pdbx_strand_id
1 'polypeptide(L)'
;MRKINVFWSLYVLLVMVVLAGCGGERQNVGPLTSLPEIIFEEIHPENTGRLSPKVIEWQKWTWHQSLKTGDFLQPGVHFSFPSGALPKGLTLAIEVTGQRSGLVQFLGQAKGHHVNDSLRGLILTFHKEAFLEASPNALKYEQYQWSVGIQFGKGYTISGVVEGATGTIVLREMDKDQTVTIGSKDPSFTFEKLYEEDEPYLIQIEKHPTGQCCKFIEAEGQFGKNDIDHLYLSCNQPEWHHPVDETDTFTINGFDPVAPNFTSTKSFDSNAYGDFIFGYEHDLQSTGFRGLFTSWFNQNTQTWTHPQSNTASDDLSFLIPDPNALTNFSGHYQGVNINNNKEITLLHYQKVGVSQARHFQSQKINRKWLKPKNIQDFE
;
A
#
# COMPACT_ATOMS: atom_id res chain seq x y z
N MET A 1 -8.93 -36.40 50.68
CA MET A 1 -7.48 -36.07 50.66
C MET A 1 -7.24 -35.03 49.58
N ARG A 2 -6.61 -33.92 49.96
CA ARG A 2 -6.34 -32.73 49.15
C ARG A 2 -5.44 -33.06 47.95
N LYS A 3 -5.69 -32.43 46.79
CA LYS A 3 -4.82 -31.38 46.23
C LYS A 3 -5.44 -30.77 44.97
N ILE A 4 -5.78 -29.49 45.12
CA ILE A 4 -5.96 -28.49 44.07
C ILE A 4 -4.61 -28.32 43.36
N ASN A 5 -4.59 -28.39 42.03
CA ASN A 5 -3.48 -27.90 41.21
C ASN A 5 -4.02 -26.87 40.22
N VAL A 6 -3.77 -25.61 40.55
CA VAL A 6 -3.97 -24.43 39.72
C VAL A 6 -2.80 -24.40 38.72
N PHE A 7 -3.08 -24.50 37.43
CA PHE A 7 -2.13 -24.20 36.37
C PHE A 7 -2.27 -22.72 35.99
N TRP A 8 -1.32 -21.89 36.41
CA TRP A 8 -1.03 -20.61 35.76
C TRP A 8 0.19 -20.84 34.87
N SER A 9 0.02 -20.68 33.56
CA SER A 9 1.12 -20.72 32.59
C SER A 9 1.64 -19.30 32.39
N LEU A 10 2.85 -19.06 32.85
CA LEU A 10 3.64 -17.84 32.63
C LEU A 10 4.80 -18.20 31.69
N TYR A 11 4.80 -17.67 30.47
CA TYR A 11 5.95 -17.49 29.57
C TYR A 11 5.57 -16.27 28.72
N VAL A 12 6.35 -15.19 28.64
CA VAL A 12 7.65 -15.16 27.96
C VAL A 12 8.68 -14.31 28.72
N LEU A 13 9.89 -14.86 28.72
CA LEU A 13 11.11 -14.46 29.39
C LEU A 13 11.79 -13.28 28.66
N LEU A 14 12.13 -12.24 29.40
CA LEU A 14 13.10 -11.21 29.04
C LEU A 14 14.50 -11.82 29.09
N VAL A 15 15.22 -11.85 27.98
CA VAL A 15 16.64 -12.27 27.97
C VAL A 15 17.50 -11.08 28.37
N MET A 16 17.89 -11.03 29.65
CA MET A 16 19.06 -10.28 30.12
C MET A 16 20.15 -11.29 30.49
N VAL A 17 21.17 -11.39 29.64
CA VAL A 17 22.44 -12.06 30.00
C VAL A 17 23.28 -11.04 30.76
N VAL A 18 23.34 -11.18 32.09
CA VAL A 18 24.33 -10.50 32.93
C VAL A 18 25.38 -11.52 33.32
N LEU A 19 26.54 -11.49 32.65
CA LEU A 19 27.77 -12.09 33.17
C LEU A 19 28.42 -11.06 34.11
N ALA A 20 28.33 -11.32 35.42
CA ALA A 20 29.07 -10.57 36.43
C ALA A 20 30.47 -11.19 36.60
N GLY A 21 31.51 -10.44 36.21
CA GLY A 21 32.90 -10.64 36.63
C GLY A 21 33.32 -9.50 37.57
N CYS A 22 34.00 -9.84 38.66
CA CYS A 22 34.31 -9.01 39.83
C CYS A 22 34.93 -7.63 39.57
N GLY A 23 34.51 -6.65 40.38
CA GLY A 23 35.34 -5.49 40.78
C GLY A 23 34.92 -4.15 40.15
N GLY A 24 33.92 -3.49 40.75
CA GLY A 24 33.56 -2.11 40.41
C GLY A 24 32.28 -1.69 41.13
N GLU A 25 32.35 -0.58 41.84
CA GLU A 25 31.27 0.09 42.56
C GLU A 25 29.99 0.16 41.71
N ARG A 26 28.90 -0.47 42.17
CA ARG A 26 27.60 -0.41 41.47
C ARG A 26 27.05 1.02 41.59
N GLN A 27 27.15 1.79 40.51
CA GLN A 27 26.28 2.94 40.33
C GLN A 27 24.85 2.43 40.12
N ASN A 28 23.98 2.71 41.09
CA ASN A 28 22.54 2.61 40.91
C ASN A 28 22.11 3.70 39.92
N VAL A 29 22.13 3.40 38.62
CA VAL A 29 21.40 4.19 37.63
C VAL A 29 19.94 3.77 37.76
N GLY A 30 19.13 4.62 38.39
CA GLY A 30 17.68 4.45 38.41
C GLY A 30 17.11 4.41 36.98
N PRO A 31 15.87 3.94 36.79
CA PRO A 31 15.25 3.89 35.47
C PRO A 31 15.25 5.30 34.86
N LEU A 32 15.75 5.43 33.63
CA LEU A 32 15.71 6.66 32.84
C LEU A 32 14.26 7.18 32.81
N THR A 33 13.97 8.20 33.61
CA THR A 33 12.74 8.98 33.46
C THR A 33 12.77 9.62 32.07
N SER A 34 11.69 9.46 31.30
CA SER A 34 11.55 10.09 29.98
C SER A 34 11.89 11.58 30.06
N LEU A 35 12.80 12.04 29.20
CA LEU A 35 13.15 13.46 29.13
C LEU A 35 11.90 14.29 28.81
N PRO A 36 11.72 15.48 29.40
CA PRO A 36 10.63 16.36 28.99
C PRO A 36 10.83 16.77 27.53
N GLU A 37 9.72 16.83 26.78
CA GLU A 37 9.72 17.12 25.35
C GLU A 37 9.16 18.52 25.06
N ILE A 38 9.85 19.24 24.17
CA ILE A 38 9.42 20.54 23.65
C ILE A 38 9.22 20.41 22.14
N ILE A 39 7.99 20.65 21.68
CA ILE A 39 7.64 20.59 20.26
C ILE A 39 7.57 21.99 19.67
N PHE A 40 8.37 22.23 18.64
CA PHE A 40 8.39 23.44 17.83
C PHE A 40 7.49 23.23 16.62
N GLU A 41 6.30 23.80 16.67
CA GLU A 41 5.30 23.73 15.61
C GLU A 41 5.55 24.84 14.59
N GLU A 42 5.36 24.49 13.33
CA GLU A 42 5.37 25.45 12.26
C GLU A 42 4.29 26.54 12.42
N ILE A 43 4.65 27.77 12.07
CA ILE A 43 3.74 28.91 12.08
C ILE A 43 2.81 28.81 10.86
N HIS A 44 1.56 28.41 11.08
CA HIS A 44 0.48 28.41 10.08
C HIS A 44 0.05 29.85 9.73
N PRO A 45 -0.11 30.22 8.44
CA PRO A 45 -0.89 29.43 7.47
C PRO A 45 -0.18 29.04 6.15
N GLU A 46 1.11 29.35 5.95
CA GLU A 46 1.72 29.32 4.61
C GLU A 46 2.77 28.19 4.38
N ASN A 47 2.84 27.17 5.24
CA ASN A 47 3.86 26.09 5.14
C ASN A 47 5.28 26.66 4.88
N THR A 48 5.65 27.69 5.63
CA THR A 48 6.83 28.53 5.37
C THR A 48 8.14 27.92 5.89
N GLY A 49 8.06 26.82 6.63
CA GLY A 49 9.17 26.19 7.34
C GLY A 49 9.68 27.01 8.53
N ARG A 50 8.93 28.05 8.96
CA ARG A 50 9.25 28.83 10.17
C ARG A 50 8.61 28.19 11.38
N LEU A 51 9.40 28.00 12.42
CA LEU A 51 8.95 27.35 13.65
C LEU A 51 8.64 28.38 14.74
N SER A 52 7.58 28.14 15.50
CA SER A 52 7.19 28.96 16.64
C SER A 52 8.21 28.80 17.76
N PRO A 53 8.81 29.90 18.27
CA PRO A 53 9.78 29.81 19.34
C PRO A 53 9.11 29.40 20.65
N LYS A 54 9.88 28.81 21.57
CA LYS A 54 9.40 28.34 22.87
C LYS A 54 10.20 28.96 24.00
N VAL A 55 9.49 29.50 24.98
CA VAL A 55 10.11 29.99 26.21
C VAL A 55 10.35 28.82 27.14
N ILE A 56 11.52 28.82 27.73
CA ILE A 56 11.99 27.81 28.65
C ILE A 56 12.29 28.46 29.99
N GLU A 57 11.89 27.81 31.08
CA GLU A 57 12.06 28.35 32.44
C GLU A 57 12.72 27.34 33.37
N TRP A 58 13.69 27.83 34.13
CA TRP A 58 14.45 27.05 35.08
C TRP A 58 13.95 27.32 36.50
N GLN A 59 13.49 26.27 37.18
CA GLN A 59 13.00 26.41 38.56
C GLN A 59 14.15 26.56 39.57
N LYS A 60 15.27 25.87 39.33
CA LYS A 60 16.40 25.77 40.28
C LYS A 60 17.69 26.42 39.80
N TRP A 61 17.79 26.71 38.51
CA TRP A 61 19.01 27.17 37.86
C TRP A 61 18.85 28.61 37.39
N THR A 62 19.95 29.36 37.40
CA THR A 62 20.06 30.69 36.81
C THR A 62 21.21 30.69 35.82
N TRP A 63 21.08 31.45 34.73
CA TRP A 63 22.16 31.61 33.76
C TRP A 63 23.42 32.19 34.40
N HIS A 64 24.57 31.91 33.79
CA HIS A 64 25.85 32.47 34.22
C HIS A 64 25.79 34.01 34.25
N GLN A 65 26.43 34.63 35.24
CA GLN A 65 26.37 36.09 35.47
C GLN A 65 26.89 36.95 34.31
N SER A 66 27.68 36.36 33.40
CA SER A 66 28.14 37.03 32.18
C SER A 66 27.08 37.12 31.09
N LEU A 67 26.02 36.30 31.18
CA LEU A 67 24.92 36.26 30.22
C LEU A 67 23.81 37.19 30.70
N LYS A 68 23.47 38.17 29.86
CA LYS A 68 22.45 39.19 30.10
C LYS A 68 21.24 38.95 29.21
N THR A 69 20.10 39.52 29.58
CA THR A 69 18.90 39.52 28.72
C THR A 69 19.25 40.08 27.33
N GLY A 70 18.88 39.36 26.28
CA GLY A 70 19.20 39.63 24.88
C GLY A 70 20.46 38.93 24.37
N ASP A 71 21.29 38.34 25.24
CA ASP A 71 22.46 37.58 24.82
C ASP A 71 22.05 36.21 24.25
N PHE A 72 22.79 35.75 23.24
CA PHE A 72 22.62 34.41 22.69
C PHE A 72 23.61 33.42 23.30
N LEU A 73 23.13 32.22 23.62
CA LEU A 73 24.01 31.13 24.03
C LEU A 73 24.87 30.65 22.85
N GLN A 74 26.13 30.30 23.13
CA GLN A 74 27.08 29.83 22.14
C GLN A 74 26.99 28.30 21.98
N PRO A 75 26.69 27.77 20.77
CA PRO A 75 26.74 26.34 20.50
C PRO A 75 28.13 25.76 20.78
N GLY A 76 28.19 24.54 21.32
CA GLY A 76 29.42 23.86 21.74
C GLY A 76 30.01 24.32 23.06
N VAL A 77 29.71 25.56 23.49
CA VAL A 77 30.15 26.11 24.79
C VAL A 77 29.04 25.99 25.82
N HIS A 78 27.90 26.62 25.57
CA HIS A 78 26.77 26.66 26.51
C HIS A 78 25.79 25.50 26.29
N PHE A 79 25.67 24.99 25.07
CA PHE A 79 24.82 23.85 24.75
C PHE A 79 25.32 23.04 23.56
N SER A 80 24.88 21.80 23.45
CA SER A 80 25.06 20.95 22.26
C SER A 80 23.71 20.50 21.72
N PHE A 81 23.63 20.41 20.40
CA PHE A 81 22.45 19.95 19.66
C PHE A 81 22.90 19.17 18.41
N PRO A 82 22.20 18.10 17.99
CA PRO A 82 22.55 17.34 16.79
C PRO A 82 22.29 18.16 15.52
N SER A 83 23.25 19.00 15.12
CA SER A 83 23.11 19.92 13.98
C SER A 83 22.93 19.21 12.63
N GLY A 84 23.48 18.00 12.47
CA GLY A 84 23.32 17.19 11.25
C GLY A 84 21.91 16.64 11.04
N ALA A 85 21.07 16.63 12.09
CA ALA A 85 19.68 16.18 12.00
C ALA A 85 18.72 17.31 11.60
N LEU A 86 19.15 18.58 11.59
CA LEU A 86 18.25 19.69 11.31
C LEU A 86 17.98 19.84 9.79
N PRO A 87 16.73 20.09 9.40
CA PRO A 87 16.39 20.49 8.04
C PRO A 87 17.22 21.69 7.59
N LYS A 88 17.65 21.67 6.33
CA LYS A 88 18.47 22.75 5.76
C LYS A 88 17.76 24.09 5.88
N GLY A 89 18.49 25.10 6.36
CA GLY A 89 17.98 26.47 6.51
C GLY A 89 17.47 26.81 7.92
N LEU A 90 17.42 25.82 8.83
CA LEU A 90 17.20 26.07 10.25
C LEU A 90 18.53 26.14 11.03
N THR A 91 18.58 27.00 12.02
CA THR A 91 19.69 27.08 12.99
C THR A 91 19.13 27.29 14.39
N LEU A 92 19.47 26.40 15.33
CA LEU A 92 19.05 26.56 16.72
C LEU A 92 19.76 27.75 17.36
N ALA A 93 18.98 28.62 17.97
CA ALA A 93 19.45 29.74 18.78
C ALA A 93 18.69 29.77 20.11
N ILE A 94 19.38 30.17 21.17
CA ILE A 94 18.78 30.31 22.50
C ILE A 94 19.14 31.71 23.00
N GLU A 95 18.13 32.57 23.11
CA GLU A 95 18.27 33.93 23.60
C GLU A 95 17.93 33.97 25.10
N VAL A 96 18.74 34.64 25.90
CA VAL A 96 18.46 34.83 27.33
C VAL A 96 17.35 35.87 27.46
N THR A 97 16.22 35.52 28.07
CA THR A 97 15.08 36.45 28.26
C THR A 97 14.98 36.98 29.68
N GLY A 98 15.62 36.32 30.63
CA GLY A 98 15.64 36.69 32.04
C GLY A 98 16.62 35.82 32.82
N GLN A 99 16.77 36.05 34.12
CA GLN A 99 17.78 35.33 34.94
C GLN A 99 17.59 33.82 34.98
N ARG A 100 16.36 33.33 34.73
CA ARG A 100 15.99 31.91 34.75
C ARG A 100 15.21 31.50 33.49
N SER A 101 15.19 32.33 32.47
CA SER A 101 14.37 32.08 31.29
C SER A 101 15.16 32.30 30.01
N GLY A 102 14.88 31.48 29.01
CA GLY A 102 15.44 31.61 27.66
C GLY A 102 14.36 31.43 26.61
N LEU A 103 14.54 32.04 25.45
CA LEU A 103 13.75 31.80 24.25
C LEU A 103 14.55 30.85 23.36
N VAL A 104 14.11 29.60 23.27
CA VAL A 104 14.63 28.64 22.31
C VAL A 104 13.91 28.88 20.99
N GLN A 105 14.67 29.01 19.91
CA GLN A 105 14.12 29.31 18.60
C GLN A 105 14.96 28.69 17.49
N PHE A 106 14.30 28.28 16.41
CA PHE A 106 14.97 27.92 15.18
C PHE A 106 14.93 29.11 14.23
N LEU A 107 16.09 29.74 14.03
CA LEU A 107 16.25 30.84 13.09
C LEU A 107 16.20 30.30 11.66
N GLY A 108 15.64 31.09 10.75
CA GLY A 108 15.54 30.75 9.33
C GLY A 108 14.26 30.01 8.95
N GLN A 109 14.34 29.24 7.87
CA GLN A 109 13.23 28.48 7.28
C GLN A 109 13.75 27.12 6.81
N ALA A 110 13.02 26.06 7.13
CA ALA A 110 13.28 24.75 6.57
C ALA A 110 13.03 24.77 5.05
N LYS A 111 14.01 24.37 4.24
CA LYS A 111 13.88 24.35 2.78
C LYS A 111 13.41 22.98 2.28
N GLY A 112 12.35 22.98 1.46
CA GLY A 112 11.81 21.76 0.84
C GLY A 112 11.35 20.74 1.87
N HIS A 113 10.73 21.22 2.95
CA HIS A 113 10.23 20.38 4.03
C HIS A 113 8.77 20.00 3.75
N HIS A 114 8.39 18.84 4.26
CA HIS A 114 7.04 18.31 4.29
C HIS A 114 6.68 17.83 5.68
N VAL A 115 5.41 17.52 5.91
CA VAL A 115 4.94 16.99 7.20
C VAL A 115 5.70 15.74 7.67
N ASN A 116 6.12 14.87 6.75
CA ASN A 116 6.92 13.67 7.05
C ASN A 116 8.39 13.96 7.39
N ASP A 117 8.87 15.19 7.18
CA ASP A 117 10.20 15.61 7.61
C ASP A 117 10.22 16.08 9.07
N SER A 118 9.08 16.02 9.76
CA SER A 118 8.97 16.29 11.19
C SER A 118 9.88 15.36 12.00
N LEU A 119 10.51 15.92 13.03
CA LEU A 119 11.50 15.21 13.85
C LEU A 119 11.02 15.14 15.30
N ARG A 120 11.44 14.08 16.00
CA ARG A 120 11.19 13.87 17.43
C ARG A 120 12.46 13.33 18.08
N GLY A 121 12.59 13.50 19.39
CA GLY A 121 13.71 12.91 20.14
C GLY A 121 15.07 13.60 19.91
N LEU A 122 15.13 14.80 19.33
CA LEU A 122 16.40 15.51 19.18
C LEU A 122 16.87 15.99 20.55
N ILE A 123 18.09 15.61 20.95
CA ILE A 123 18.54 15.91 22.31
C ILE A 123 19.26 17.25 22.38
N LEU A 124 18.64 18.23 23.04
CA LEU A 124 19.28 19.48 23.45
C LEU A 124 19.95 19.26 24.81
N THR A 125 21.26 19.42 24.87
CA THR A 125 22.04 19.29 26.11
C THR A 125 22.60 20.65 26.51
N PHE A 126 22.26 21.14 27.71
CA PHE A 126 22.91 22.31 28.28
C PHE A 126 24.17 21.93 29.04
N HIS A 127 25.26 22.65 28.78
CA HIS A 127 26.54 22.47 29.47
C HIS A 127 26.63 23.34 30.71
N LYS A 128 27.59 23.05 31.57
CA LYS A 128 27.76 23.76 32.84
C LYS A 128 28.08 25.24 32.65
N GLU A 129 28.76 25.57 31.57
CA GLU A 129 29.20 26.92 31.20
C GLU A 129 28.01 27.87 30.94
N ALA A 130 26.81 27.33 30.67
CA ALA A 130 25.60 28.14 30.55
C ALA A 130 25.10 28.70 31.90
N PHE A 131 25.48 28.08 33.03
CA PHE A 131 24.94 28.35 34.36
C PHE A 131 26.01 28.96 35.30
N LEU A 132 25.57 29.54 36.42
CA LEU A 132 26.46 30.15 37.44
C LEU A 132 27.62 29.23 37.84
N GLU A 133 28.74 29.85 38.24
CA GLU A 133 29.91 29.18 38.82
C GLU A 133 29.46 28.03 39.71
N ALA A 134 29.90 26.84 39.33
CA ALA A 134 29.59 25.60 40.01
C ALA A 134 29.60 25.83 41.53
N SER A 135 28.43 25.69 42.18
CA SER A 135 28.50 25.01 43.46
C SER A 135 29.35 23.75 43.19
N PRO A 136 30.36 23.42 44.00
CA PRO A 136 31.15 22.19 43.83
C PRO A 136 30.26 20.92 43.73
N ASN A 137 28.98 21.07 44.08
CA ASN A 137 27.94 20.05 44.05
C ASN A 137 26.85 20.29 42.97
N ALA A 138 26.81 21.42 42.25
CA ALA A 138 25.74 21.74 41.30
C ALA A 138 25.78 20.90 40.03
N LEU A 139 26.95 20.63 39.47
CA LEU A 139 27.08 19.97 38.16
C LEU A 139 28.07 18.80 38.18
N LYS A 140 28.30 18.24 39.36
CA LYS A 140 29.13 17.03 39.46
C LYS A 140 28.46 15.82 38.80
N TYR A 141 27.15 15.86 38.49
CA TYR A 141 26.44 14.70 37.97
C TYR A 141 25.29 14.86 36.96
N GLU A 142 24.79 16.05 36.60
CA GLU A 142 23.62 16.08 35.68
C GLU A 142 23.76 17.14 34.59
N GLN A 143 24.15 16.70 33.38
CA GLN A 143 23.81 17.39 32.14
C GLN A 143 22.29 17.48 32.06
N TYR A 144 21.76 18.66 31.78
CA TYR A 144 20.31 18.80 31.61
C TYR A 144 19.95 18.67 30.14
N GLN A 145 19.09 17.69 29.86
CA GLN A 145 18.71 17.30 28.52
C GLN A 145 17.22 17.47 28.30
N TRP A 146 16.87 17.96 27.12
CA TRP A 146 15.51 18.01 26.62
C TRP A 146 15.37 17.24 25.32
N SER A 147 14.25 16.53 25.21
CA SER A 147 13.79 16.04 23.91
C SER A 147 13.20 17.24 23.16
N VAL A 148 13.63 17.43 21.92
CA VAL A 148 13.15 18.47 21.03
C VAL A 148 12.47 17.79 19.85
N GLY A 149 11.22 18.19 19.62
CA GLY A 149 10.46 17.85 18.44
C GLY A 149 10.35 19.04 17.50
N ILE A 150 10.43 18.79 16.20
CA ILE A 150 10.08 19.74 15.13
C ILE A 150 8.86 19.17 14.43
N GLN A 151 7.81 19.98 14.27
CA GLN A 151 6.60 19.58 13.59
C GLN A 151 6.28 20.55 12.46
N PHE A 152 6.33 20.03 11.23
CA PHE A 152 5.91 20.71 10.02
C PHE A 152 4.46 20.36 9.72
N GLY A 153 3.65 21.38 9.47
CA GLY A 153 2.22 21.24 9.20
C GLY A 153 1.44 20.36 10.19
N LYS A 154 0.22 20.02 9.77
CA LYS A 154 -0.60 18.98 10.38
C LYS A 154 -0.69 17.83 9.38
N GLY A 155 -0.32 16.63 9.83
CA GLY A 155 -0.34 15.43 9.01
C GLY A 155 -1.64 14.66 9.17
N TYR A 156 -2.09 14.07 8.08
CA TYR A 156 -3.27 13.23 8.03
C TYR A 156 -2.90 11.82 7.58
N THR A 157 -3.67 10.83 8.00
CA THR A 157 -3.43 9.41 7.71
C THR A 157 -4.59 8.80 6.93
N ILE A 158 -4.29 7.69 6.27
CA ILE A 158 -5.32 6.83 5.67
C ILE A 158 -5.43 5.56 6.51
N SER A 159 -6.65 5.20 6.88
CA SER A 159 -6.99 3.95 7.53
C SER A 159 -8.35 3.44 7.08
N GLY A 160 -8.58 2.16 7.33
CA GLY A 160 -9.82 1.53 6.96
C GLY A 160 -10.01 0.19 7.63
N VAL A 161 -11.19 -0.37 7.42
CA VAL A 161 -11.58 -1.68 7.94
C VAL A 161 -11.58 -2.72 6.83
N VAL A 162 -11.32 -3.96 7.24
CA VAL A 162 -11.24 -5.12 6.35
C VAL A 162 -12.26 -6.14 6.81
N GLU A 163 -13.13 -6.55 5.91
CA GLU A 163 -14.17 -7.54 6.20
C GLU A 163 -14.07 -8.75 5.26
N GLY A 164 -14.28 -9.94 5.83
CA GLY A 164 -14.36 -11.19 5.08
C GLY A 164 -13.01 -11.78 4.66
N ALA A 165 -11.88 -11.12 4.90
CA ALA A 165 -10.55 -11.64 4.56
C ALA A 165 -10.19 -12.90 5.37
N THR A 166 -9.78 -13.96 4.68
CA THR A 166 -9.36 -15.25 5.28
C THR A 166 -7.87 -15.55 5.04
N GLY A 167 -7.17 -14.65 4.33
CA GLY A 167 -5.75 -14.74 4.03
C GLY A 167 -5.11 -13.36 3.94
N THR A 168 -3.83 -13.31 3.54
CA THR A 168 -3.06 -12.07 3.48
C THR A 168 -3.46 -11.19 2.30
N ILE A 169 -3.62 -9.90 2.57
CA ILE A 169 -3.79 -8.84 1.56
C ILE A 169 -2.53 -7.98 1.56
N VAL A 170 -2.13 -7.48 0.38
CA VAL A 170 -1.15 -6.40 0.28
C VAL A 170 -1.81 -5.22 -0.41
N LEU A 171 -1.81 -4.08 0.27
CA LEU A 171 -2.24 -2.80 -0.27
C LEU A 171 -1.03 -1.95 -0.61
N ARG A 172 -1.13 -1.17 -1.68
CA ARG A 172 -0.15 -0.17 -2.09
C ARG A 172 -0.83 1.17 -2.20
N GLU A 173 -0.23 2.19 -1.61
CA GLU A 173 -0.53 3.58 -1.90
C GLU A 173 0.48 4.08 -2.93
N MET A 174 -0.04 4.63 -4.03
CA MET A 174 0.71 4.86 -5.26
C MET A 174 1.53 6.15 -5.23
N ASP A 175 1.04 7.20 -4.57
CA ASP A 175 1.68 8.52 -4.61
C ASP A 175 2.85 8.65 -3.63
N LYS A 176 2.79 7.95 -2.50
CA LYS A 176 3.85 7.90 -1.50
C LYS A 176 4.66 6.61 -1.53
N ASP A 177 4.43 5.69 -2.46
CA ASP A 177 5.12 4.39 -2.58
C ASP A 177 5.24 3.69 -1.22
N GLN A 178 4.09 3.44 -0.60
CA GLN A 178 4.00 2.71 0.66
C GLN A 178 3.14 1.49 0.49
N THR A 179 3.57 0.38 1.10
CA THR A 179 2.79 -0.85 1.15
C THR A 179 2.38 -1.19 2.58
N VAL A 180 1.18 -1.72 2.74
CA VAL A 180 0.70 -2.31 3.99
C VAL A 180 0.32 -3.76 3.74
N THR A 181 0.81 -4.66 4.59
CA THR A 181 0.42 -6.08 4.57
C THR A 181 -0.58 -6.33 5.69
N ILE A 182 -1.74 -6.88 5.34
CA ILE A 182 -2.84 -7.16 6.24
C ILE A 182 -2.92 -8.66 6.43
N GLY A 183 -2.87 -9.12 7.67
CA GLY A 183 -3.04 -10.52 8.04
C GLY A 183 -4.51 -10.97 7.96
N SER A 184 -4.73 -12.28 7.94
CA SER A 184 -6.07 -12.90 7.83
C SER A 184 -7.01 -12.66 9.02
N LYS A 185 -6.54 -11.97 10.07
CA LYS A 185 -7.30 -11.66 11.29
C LYS A 185 -7.25 -10.18 11.64
N ASP A 186 -6.56 -9.38 10.82
CA ASP A 186 -6.42 -7.96 11.09
C ASP A 186 -7.73 -7.28 10.63
N PRO A 187 -8.49 -6.64 11.53
CA PRO A 187 -9.77 -6.05 11.19
C PRO A 187 -9.62 -4.71 10.45
N SER A 188 -8.40 -4.20 10.34
CA SER A 188 -8.11 -2.86 9.84
C SER A 188 -6.70 -2.74 9.27
N PHE A 189 -6.46 -1.62 8.58
CA PHE A 189 -5.17 -1.21 8.07
C PHE A 189 -4.96 0.29 8.28
N THR A 190 -3.70 0.72 8.34
CA THR A 190 -3.32 2.14 8.41
C THR A 190 -2.05 2.35 7.59
N PHE A 191 -2.03 3.40 6.77
CA PHE A 191 -0.81 3.89 6.14
C PHE A 191 -0.14 4.92 7.06
N GLU A 192 1.07 4.62 7.55
CA GLU A 192 1.81 5.47 8.49
C GLU A 192 2.36 6.79 7.91
N LYS A 193 2.62 6.88 6.60
CA LYS A 193 3.04 8.15 5.98
C LYS A 193 1.92 9.18 6.07
N LEU A 194 2.30 10.39 6.49
CA LEU A 194 1.40 11.51 6.66
C LEU A 194 1.16 12.23 5.34
N TYR A 195 -0.04 12.79 5.20
CA TYR A 195 -0.49 13.60 4.07
C TYR A 195 -0.72 15.03 4.50
N GLU A 196 -0.50 15.95 3.57
CA GLU A 196 -0.83 17.38 3.72
C GLU A 196 -2.25 17.65 3.17
N GLU A 197 -2.81 18.83 3.47
CA GLU A 197 -4.08 19.27 2.89
C GLU A 197 -3.95 19.36 1.35
N ASP A 198 -5.01 19.00 0.64
CA ASP A 198 -5.12 18.95 -0.82
C ASP A 198 -4.18 17.91 -1.52
N GLU A 199 -3.39 17.14 -0.77
CA GLU A 199 -2.64 16.02 -1.36
C GLU A 199 -3.59 14.91 -1.85
N PRO A 200 -3.41 14.40 -3.09
CA PRO A 200 -4.14 13.25 -3.56
C PRO A 200 -3.66 11.96 -2.89
N TYR A 201 -4.50 10.93 -2.97
CA TYR A 201 -4.12 9.56 -2.65
C TYR A 201 -4.75 8.60 -3.64
N LEU A 202 -4.07 7.48 -3.90
CA LEU A 202 -4.59 6.36 -4.67
C LEU A 202 -4.11 5.03 -4.08
N ILE A 203 -5.06 4.21 -3.63
CA ILE A 203 -4.80 2.90 -3.06
C ILE A 203 -5.17 1.80 -4.05
N GLN A 204 -4.28 0.83 -4.21
CA GLN A 204 -4.49 -0.36 -5.01
C GLN A 204 -4.30 -1.62 -4.16
N ILE A 205 -5.04 -2.67 -4.52
CA ILE A 205 -4.84 -4.00 -3.96
C ILE A 205 -3.76 -4.68 -4.82
N GLU A 206 -2.55 -4.80 -4.27
CA GLU A 206 -1.44 -5.45 -4.95
C GLU A 206 -1.53 -6.98 -4.86
N LYS A 207 -2.11 -7.49 -3.77
CA LYS A 207 -2.32 -8.93 -3.57
C LYS A 207 -3.64 -9.22 -2.87
N HIS A 208 -4.43 -10.10 -3.48
CA HIS A 208 -5.63 -10.68 -2.87
C HIS A 208 -5.31 -11.95 -2.04
N PRO A 209 -6.15 -12.30 -1.05
CA PRO A 209 -6.06 -13.59 -0.36
C PRO A 209 -6.30 -14.74 -1.35
N THR A 210 -5.65 -15.88 -1.12
CA THR A 210 -5.89 -17.07 -1.94
C THR A 210 -7.35 -17.50 -1.86
N GLY A 211 -8.03 -17.59 -3.01
CA GLY A 211 -9.43 -18.01 -3.09
C GLY A 211 -10.46 -16.93 -2.72
N GLN A 212 -10.05 -15.67 -2.58
CA GLN A 212 -10.95 -14.53 -2.39
C GLN A 212 -10.60 -13.39 -3.33
N CYS A 213 -11.60 -12.57 -3.64
CA CYS A 213 -11.40 -11.27 -4.26
C CYS A 213 -11.79 -10.18 -3.26
N CYS A 214 -10.98 -9.13 -3.20
CA CYS A 214 -11.20 -7.98 -2.34
C CYS A 214 -11.47 -6.75 -3.18
N LYS A 215 -12.34 -5.85 -2.70
CA LYS A 215 -12.70 -4.60 -3.38
C LYS A 215 -12.81 -3.45 -2.40
N PHE A 216 -12.39 -2.27 -2.85
CA PHE A 216 -12.68 -1.01 -2.19
C PHE A 216 -13.99 -0.43 -2.72
N ILE A 217 -14.68 0.33 -1.87
CA ILE A 217 -15.80 1.18 -2.30
C ILE A 217 -15.27 2.54 -2.77
N GLU A 218 -14.29 3.11 -2.08
CA GLU A 218 -13.62 4.38 -2.40
C GLU A 218 -12.13 4.19 -2.08
N ALA A 219 -11.24 4.32 -3.07
CA ALA A 219 -9.80 4.07 -2.89
C ALA A 219 -8.92 5.21 -3.40
N GLU A 220 -9.54 6.32 -3.82
CA GLU A 220 -8.85 7.49 -4.36
C GLU A 220 -9.57 8.76 -3.92
N GLY A 221 -8.83 9.86 -3.84
CA GLY A 221 -9.38 11.15 -3.48
C GLY A 221 -8.30 12.16 -3.12
N GLN A 222 -8.69 13.17 -2.36
CA GLN A 222 -7.80 14.22 -1.86
C GLN A 222 -8.04 14.46 -0.37
N PHE A 223 -6.98 14.80 0.34
CA PHE A 223 -7.06 15.13 1.76
C PHE A 223 -7.69 16.50 2.00
N GLY A 224 -8.64 16.55 2.93
CA GLY A 224 -9.05 17.79 3.57
C GLY A 224 -8.22 18.06 4.83
N LYS A 225 -8.85 18.60 5.87
CA LYS A 225 -8.21 18.90 7.16
C LYS A 225 -8.32 17.78 8.22
N ASN A 226 -8.65 16.56 7.81
CA ASN A 226 -8.90 15.41 8.68
C ASN A 226 -8.29 14.13 8.09
N ASP A 227 -8.10 13.13 8.96
CA ASP A 227 -7.76 11.77 8.54
C ASP A 227 -8.86 11.16 7.66
N ILE A 228 -8.46 10.21 6.81
CA ILE A 228 -9.37 9.36 6.05
C ILE A 228 -9.42 8.02 6.77
N ASP A 229 -10.49 7.75 7.51
CA ASP A 229 -10.64 6.59 8.39
C ASP A 229 -11.85 5.70 8.06
N HIS A 230 -12.54 6.01 6.96
CA HIS A 230 -13.78 5.36 6.54
C HIS A 230 -13.60 4.42 5.34
N LEU A 231 -12.35 4.10 4.97
CA LEU A 231 -12.12 3.17 3.87
C LEU A 231 -12.62 1.77 4.25
N TYR A 232 -13.36 1.16 3.33
CA TYR A 232 -13.96 -0.15 3.53
C TYR A 232 -13.49 -1.12 2.45
N LEU A 233 -12.78 -2.17 2.89
CA LEU A 233 -12.26 -3.24 2.05
C LEU A 233 -13.05 -4.52 2.31
N SER A 234 -13.86 -4.93 1.33
CA SER A 234 -14.66 -6.16 1.40
C SER A 234 -14.00 -7.28 0.62
N CYS A 235 -13.79 -8.41 1.27
CA CYS A 235 -13.21 -9.62 0.69
C CYS A 235 -14.20 -10.77 0.74
N ASN A 236 -14.61 -11.25 -0.44
CA ASN A 236 -15.53 -12.36 -0.54
C ASN A 236 -14.88 -13.50 -1.31
N GLN A 237 -15.31 -14.73 -1.03
CA GLN A 237 -15.11 -15.77 -2.02
C GLN A 237 -15.88 -15.37 -3.29
N PRO A 238 -15.32 -15.58 -4.48
CA PRO A 238 -16.09 -15.39 -5.71
C PRO A 238 -17.32 -16.32 -5.63
N GLU A 239 -18.52 -15.74 -5.55
CA GLU A 239 -19.74 -16.53 -5.64
C GLU A 239 -19.92 -16.96 -7.10
N TRP A 240 -19.90 -18.28 -7.30
CA TRP A 240 -20.24 -18.89 -8.58
C TRP A 240 -21.75 -18.77 -8.77
N HIS A 241 -22.21 -17.80 -9.55
CA HIS A 241 -23.58 -17.86 -10.04
C HIS A 241 -23.60 -18.88 -11.17
N HIS A 242 -24.19 -20.04 -10.90
CA HIS A 242 -24.44 -21.00 -11.96
C HIS A 242 -25.44 -20.33 -12.90
N PRO A 243 -25.12 -20.11 -14.20
CA PRO A 243 -26.19 -19.82 -15.16
C PRO A 243 -27.16 -20.99 -15.03
N VAL A 244 -28.38 -20.73 -14.57
CA VAL A 244 -29.36 -21.80 -14.36
C VAL A 244 -29.74 -22.40 -15.73
N ASP A 245 -29.59 -21.62 -16.80
CA ASP A 245 -29.61 -22.05 -18.19
C ASP A 245 -28.89 -21.05 -19.13
N GLU A 246 -28.92 -21.33 -20.44
CA GLU A 246 -28.32 -20.51 -21.51
C GLU A 246 -28.95 -19.11 -21.64
N THR A 247 -30.11 -18.86 -21.01
CA THR A 247 -30.80 -17.55 -21.04
C THR A 247 -30.39 -16.67 -19.86
N ASP A 248 -30.01 -17.28 -18.74
CA ASP A 248 -29.56 -16.60 -17.52
C ASP A 248 -28.19 -15.91 -17.66
N THR A 249 -27.47 -16.20 -18.75
CA THR A 249 -26.17 -15.58 -19.08
C THR A 249 -26.23 -14.48 -20.13
N PHE A 250 -27.38 -14.21 -20.76
CA PHE A 250 -27.41 -13.36 -21.95
C PHE A 250 -28.69 -12.52 -22.08
N THR A 251 -28.83 -11.52 -21.20
CA THR A 251 -29.49 -10.26 -21.59
C THR A 251 -28.42 -9.22 -21.88
N ILE A 252 -27.68 -9.40 -22.99
CA ILE A 252 -26.80 -8.35 -23.50
C ILE A 252 -27.69 -7.23 -24.06
N ASN A 253 -28.01 -6.24 -23.22
CA ASN A 253 -28.61 -4.98 -23.65
C ASN A 253 -27.59 -4.13 -24.42
N GLY A 254 -27.19 -4.62 -25.59
CA GLY A 254 -26.19 -4.01 -26.46
C GLY A 254 -25.78 -4.89 -27.64
N PHE A 255 -26.40 -6.06 -27.85
CA PHE A 255 -26.13 -6.89 -29.02
C PHE A 255 -26.75 -6.22 -30.26
N ASP A 256 -25.92 -6.01 -31.28
CA ASP A 256 -26.30 -5.50 -32.59
C ASP A 256 -27.54 -6.25 -33.14
N PRO A 257 -28.64 -5.54 -33.44
CA PRO A 257 -29.87 -6.16 -33.93
C PRO A 257 -29.77 -6.76 -35.35
N VAL A 258 -28.60 -6.77 -35.99
CA VAL A 258 -28.45 -7.19 -37.40
C VAL A 258 -28.16 -8.70 -37.57
N ALA A 259 -27.88 -9.49 -36.51
CA ALA A 259 -27.57 -10.92 -36.68
C ALA A 259 -28.28 -11.84 -35.65
N PRO A 260 -29.52 -12.30 -35.91
CA PRO A 260 -30.30 -13.15 -34.99
C PRO A 260 -29.89 -14.64 -34.98
N ASN A 261 -28.81 -15.04 -35.65
CA ASN A 261 -28.49 -16.45 -35.90
C ASN A 261 -27.25 -16.92 -35.11
N PHE A 262 -27.21 -16.71 -33.79
CA PHE A 262 -26.12 -17.26 -32.98
C PHE A 262 -26.17 -18.78 -32.93
N THR A 263 -25.17 -19.41 -33.53
CA THR A 263 -24.88 -20.83 -33.41
C THR A 263 -24.20 -21.11 -32.07
N SER A 264 -25.00 -21.35 -31.03
CA SER A 264 -24.66 -22.06 -29.77
C SER A 264 -23.36 -21.66 -29.04
N THR A 265 -23.54 -21.06 -27.86
CA THR A 265 -22.64 -21.15 -26.70
C THR A 265 -21.96 -22.52 -26.64
N LYS A 266 -20.62 -22.59 -26.69
CA LYS A 266 -19.91 -23.90 -26.76
C LYS A 266 -19.16 -24.28 -25.49
N SER A 267 -18.51 -23.34 -24.80
CA SER A 267 -18.02 -23.58 -23.44
C SER A 267 -17.62 -22.27 -22.74
N PHE A 268 -17.48 -22.37 -21.42
CA PHE A 268 -17.00 -21.31 -20.55
C PHE A 268 -15.94 -21.86 -19.60
N ASP A 269 -15.13 -20.98 -19.03
CA ASP A 269 -14.29 -21.29 -17.88
C ASP A 269 -14.08 -20.04 -17.02
N SER A 270 -13.59 -20.24 -15.80
CA SER A 270 -13.35 -19.19 -14.82
C SER A 270 -12.04 -19.40 -14.07
N ASN A 271 -11.43 -18.32 -13.57
CA ASN A 271 -10.26 -18.41 -12.69
C ASN A 271 -10.63 -18.12 -11.23
N ALA A 272 -9.66 -18.26 -10.31
CA ALA A 272 -9.88 -18.05 -8.88
C ALA A 272 -10.20 -16.58 -8.50
N TYR A 273 -10.09 -15.64 -9.44
CA TYR A 273 -10.45 -14.23 -9.26
C TYR A 273 -11.88 -13.93 -9.73
N GLY A 274 -12.60 -14.95 -10.20
CA GLY A 274 -13.93 -14.83 -10.76
C GLY A 274 -13.94 -14.21 -12.16
N ASP A 275 -12.79 -14.04 -12.82
CA ASP A 275 -12.81 -13.72 -14.25
C ASP A 275 -13.50 -14.86 -15.01
N PHE A 276 -14.34 -14.50 -15.98
CA PHE A 276 -15.02 -15.47 -16.84
C PHE A 276 -14.54 -15.31 -18.27
N ILE A 277 -14.28 -16.43 -18.93
CA ILE A 277 -14.12 -16.46 -20.37
C ILE A 277 -15.22 -17.31 -21.00
N PHE A 278 -15.80 -16.76 -22.04
CA PHE A 278 -16.84 -17.40 -22.82
C PHE A 278 -16.38 -17.61 -24.25
N GLY A 279 -16.46 -18.85 -24.76
CA GLY A 279 -16.17 -19.20 -26.14
C GLY A 279 -17.45 -19.47 -26.93
N TYR A 280 -17.63 -18.77 -28.06
CA TYR A 280 -18.71 -19.03 -29.01
C TYR A 280 -18.21 -19.16 -30.44
N GLU A 281 -19.00 -19.87 -31.25
CA GLU A 281 -18.78 -20.09 -32.68
C GLU A 281 -19.81 -19.27 -33.46
N HIS A 282 -19.35 -18.48 -34.44
CA HIS A 282 -20.22 -17.72 -35.32
C HIS A 282 -19.94 -18.07 -36.79
N ASP A 283 -21.01 -18.33 -37.52
CA ASP A 283 -20.98 -18.60 -38.96
C ASP A 283 -20.86 -17.28 -39.74
N LEU A 284 -19.67 -16.99 -40.29
CA LEU A 284 -19.43 -15.78 -41.09
C LEU A 284 -19.75 -16.10 -42.56
N GLN A 285 -21.04 -16.30 -42.84
CA GLN A 285 -21.58 -16.80 -44.12
C GLN A 285 -21.08 -16.05 -45.36
N SER A 286 -20.77 -14.76 -45.26
CA SER A 286 -20.28 -13.94 -46.38
C SER A 286 -18.79 -14.16 -46.72
N THR A 287 -18.03 -14.76 -45.82
CA THR A 287 -16.58 -14.93 -45.95
C THR A 287 -16.16 -16.39 -46.13
N GLY A 288 -17.07 -17.34 -45.87
CA GLY A 288 -16.74 -18.76 -45.87
C GLY A 288 -15.86 -19.16 -44.69
N PHE A 289 -15.91 -18.44 -43.57
CA PHE A 289 -15.17 -18.76 -42.35
C PHE A 289 -16.13 -19.04 -41.19
N ARG A 290 -15.70 -19.88 -40.25
CA ARG A 290 -16.26 -19.90 -38.90
C ARG A 290 -15.31 -19.20 -37.95
N GLY A 291 -15.82 -18.19 -37.26
CA GLY A 291 -15.06 -17.45 -36.26
C GLY A 291 -15.34 -18.00 -34.87
N LEU A 292 -14.27 -18.32 -34.13
CA LEU A 292 -14.33 -18.51 -32.69
C LEU A 292 -14.05 -17.19 -32.01
N PHE A 293 -14.88 -16.85 -31.03
CA PHE A 293 -14.80 -15.58 -30.33
C PHE A 293 -14.76 -15.82 -28.83
N THR A 294 -13.88 -15.09 -28.15
CA THR A 294 -13.81 -15.11 -26.69
C THR A 294 -14.25 -13.77 -26.12
N SER A 295 -15.28 -13.79 -25.28
CA SER A 295 -15.62 -12.63 -24.44
C SER A 295 -15.06 -12.84 -23.04
N TRP A 296 -14.59 -11.78 -22.39
CA TRP A 296 -14.02 -11.83 -21.05
C TRP A 296 -14.78 -10.91 -20.11
N PHE A 297 -15.31 -11.44 -19.01
CA PHE A 297 -15.81 -10.65 -17.90
C PHE A 297 -14.74 -10.45 -16.83
N ASN A 298 -14.49 -9.20 -16.46
CA ASN A 298 -13.60 -8.84 -15.36
C ASN A 298 -14.43 -8.46 -14.13
N GLN A 299 -14.31 -9.25 -13.05
CA GLN A 299 -15.05 -9.03 -11.80
C GLN A 299 -14.67 -7.74 -11.10
N ASN A 300 -13.41 -7.31 -11.22
CA ASN A 300 -12.93 -6.11 -10.54
C ASN A 300 -13.60 -4.87 -11.13
N THR A 301 -13.84 -4.86 -12.44
CA THR A 301 -14.46 -3.72 -13.14
C THR A 301 -15.95 -3.92 -13.41
N GLN A 302 -16.48 -5.12 -13.19
CA GLN A 302 -17.83 -5.54 -13.60
C GLN A 302 -18.14 -5.26 -15.07
N THR A 303 -17.14 -5.37 -15.94
CA THR A 303 -17.28 -5.08 -17.37
C THR A 303 -16.98 -6.31 -18.21
N TRP A 304 -17.74 -6.44 -19.29
CA TRP A 304 -17.42 -7.34 -20.39
C TRP A 304 -16.47 -6.66 -21.37
N THR A 305 -15.44 -7.39 -21.77
CA THR A 305 -14.60 -7.08 -22.92
C THR A 305 -14.95 -8.04 -24.04
N HIS A 306 -15.37 -7.48 -25.17
CA HIS A 306 -15.73 -8.22 -26.37
C HIS A 306 -14.67 -8.04 -27.46
N PRO A 307 -14.60 -8.93 -28.46
CA PRO A 307 -13.90 -8.65 -29.70
C PRO A 307 -14.42 -7.34 -30.31
N GLN A 308 -13.52 -6.44 -30.68
CA GLN A 308 -13.83 -5.19 -31.38
C GLN A 308 -14.23 -5.42 -32.84
N SER A 309 -13.82 -6.54 -33.45
CA SER A 309 -14.21 -6.91 -34.81
C SER A 309 -14.25 -8.42 -35.02
N ASN A 310 -14.98 -8.85 -36.06
CA ASN A 310 -15.01 -10.25 -36.50
C ASN A 310 -13.81 -10.66 -37.37
N THR A 311 -12.70 -9.92 -37.30
CA THR A 311 -11.52 -10.12 -38.16
C THR A 311 -10.43 -10.91 -37.43
N ALA A 312 -9.60 -11.68 -38.16
CA ALA A 312 -8.51 -12.50 -37.60
C ALA A 312 -7.40 -11.74 -36.87
N SER A 313 -7.41 -10.41 -36.93
CA SER A 313 -6.46 -9.52 -36.28
C SER A 313 -6.86 -9.11 -34.87
N ASP A 314 -8.10 -9.39 -34.43
CA ASP A 314 -8.52 -9.08 -33.07
C ASP A 314 -7.88 -10.05 -32.06
N ASP A 315 -7.39 -9.50 -30.95
CA ASP A 315 -6.77 -10.28 -29.87
C ASP A 315 -7.76 -11.23 -29.18
N LEU A 316 -9.06 -11.08 -29.37
CA LEU A 316 -10.11 -11.92 -28.79
C LEU A 316 -10.88 -12.74 -29.83
N SER A 317 -10.48 -12.68 -31.10
CA SER A 317 -11.06 -13.50 -32.17
C SER A 317 -10.09 -14.56 -32.70
N PHE A 318 -10.65 -15.59 -33.30
CA PHE A 318 -9.92 -16.63 -33.99
C PHE A 318 -10.70 -17.06 -35.24
N LEU A 319 -10.12 -16.83 -36.42
CA LEU A 319 -10.67 -17.39 -37.65
C LEU A 319 -10.04 -18.74 -37.91
N ILE A 320 -10.86 -19.79 -38.00
CA ILE A 320 -10.44 -21.07 -38.56
C ILE A 320 -10.69 -20.98 -40.07
N PRO A 321 -9.65 -21.11 -40.91
CA PRO A 321 -9.86 -21.26 -42.35
C PRO A 321 -10.73 -22.49 -42.59
N ASP A 322 -11.92 -22.29 -43.16
CA ASP A 322 -12.69 -23.36 -43.76
C ASP A 322 -12.27 -23.42 -45.24
N PRO A 323 -11.38 -24.36 -45.63
CA PRO A 323 -10.94 -24.45 -47.02
C PRO A 323 -12.08 -24.84 -47.97
N ASN A 324 -13.25 -25.24 -47.47
CA ASN A 324 -14.39 -25.67 -48.27
C ASN A 324 -15.70 -24.96 -47.88
N ALA A 325 -15.77 -23.65 -48.11
CA ALA A 325 -17.03 -22.91 -48.22
C ALA A 325 -18.03 -23.47 -49.27
N LEU A 326 -17.74 -24.63 -49.90
CA LEU A 326 -18.69 -25.40 -50.69
C LEU A 326 -18.76 -26.91 -50.40
N THR A 327 -17.94 -27.53 -49.53
CA THR A 327 -18.11 -28.97 -49.12
C THR A 327 -17.45 -29.34 -47.76
N ASN A 328 -18.22 -29.30 -46.68
CA ASN A 328 -18.11 -30.13 -45.47
C ASN A 328 -16.78 -30.18 -44.68
N PHE A 329 -16.19 -29.04 -44.28
CA PHE A 329 -15.21 -29.00 -43.18
C PHE A 329 -15.73 -28.23 -41.97
N SER A 330 -16.41 -28.92 -41.05
CA SER A 330 -16.91 -28.32 -39.82
C SER A 330 -15.83 -28.37 -38.72
N GLY A 331 -15.02 -27.30 -38.61
CA GLY A 331 -14.23 -27.06 -37.40
C GLY A 331 -15.16 -26.75 -36.23
N HIS A 332 -14.89 -27.30 -35.05
CA HIS A 332 -15.72 -27.08 -33.87
C HIS A 332 -14.85 -26.89 -32.63
N TYR A 333 -15.32 -26.00 -31.77
CA TYR A 333 -14.72 -25.73 -30.48
C TYR A 333 -15.17 -26.75 -29.43
N GLN A 334 -14.26 -27.16 -28.55
CA GLN A 334 -14.51 -28.17 -27.51
C GLN A 334 -14.40 -27.62 -26.10
N GLY A 335 -13.53 -26.64 -25.88
CA GLY A 335 -13.32 -26.11 -24.54
C GLY A 335 -12.41 -24.88 -24.50
N VAL A 336 -12.61 -24.05 -23.50
CA VAL A 336 -11.68 -22.99 -23.06
C VAL A 336 -11.26 -23.32 -21.65
N ASN A 337 -10.03 -22.93 -21.34
CA ASN A 337 -9.56 -22.80 -19.98
C ASN A 337 -8.94 -21.42 -19.77
N ILE A 338 -9.13 -20.84 -18.58
CA ILE A 338 -8.41 -19.67 -18.11
C ILE A 338 -7.70 -20.01 -16.81
N ASN A 339 -6.42 -19.66 -16.70
CA ASN A 339 -5.69 -19.83 -15.46
C ASN A 339 -5.67 -18.54 -14.62
N ASN A 340 -5.08 -18.64 -13.43
CA ASN A 340 -4.95 -17.51 -12.50
C ASN A 340 -4.07 -16.37 -13.05
N ASN A 341 -3.19 -16.65 -14.02
CA ASN A 341 -2.40 -15.62 -14.70
C ASN A 341 -3.17 -14.96 -15.86
N LYS A 342 -4.46 -15.28 -16.02
CA LYS A 342 -5.32 -14.84 -17.15
C LYS A 342 -4.78 -15.31 -18.51
N GLU A 343 -4.01 -16.40 -18.51
CA GLU A 343 -3.61 -17.08 -19.74
C GLU A 343 -4.74 -18.00 -20.17
N ILE A 344 -5.01 -18.00 -21.47
CA ILE A 344 -6.17 -18.69 -22.05
C ILE A 344 -5.66 -19.87 -22.86
N THR A 345 -6.27 -21.04 -22.67
CA THR A 345 -6.08 -22.21 -23.52
C THR A 345 -7.38 -22.55 -24.22
N LEU A 346 -7.34 -22.71 -25.54
CA LEU A 346 -8.49 -23.11 -26.34
C LEU A 346 -8.23 -24.50 -26.93
N LEU A 347 -9.19 -25.40 -26.77
CA LEU A 347 -9.22 -26.71 -27.40
C LEU A 347 -10.28 -26.70 -28.52
N HIS A 348 -9.84 -27.02 -29.73
CA HIS A 348 -10.71 -27.11 -30.91
C HIS A 348 -10.32 -28.30 -31.76
N TYR A 349 -11.21 -28.74 -32.65
CA TYR A 349 -10.90 -29.78 -33.62
C TYR A 349 -11.34 -29.39 -35.02
N GLN A 350 -10.64 -29.93 -36.01
CA GLN A 350 -10.97 -29.78 -37.43
C GLN A 350 -11.15 -31.17 -38.04
N LYS A 351 -12.20 -31.34 -38.83
CA LYS A 351 -12.35 -32.53 -39.66
C LYS A 351 -11.32 -32.51 -40.79
N VAL A 352 -10.76 -33.67 -41.12
CA VAL A 352 -9.85 -33.91 -42.24
C VAL A 352 -10.44 -35.06 -43.05
N GLY A 353 -10.90 -34.79 -44.27
CA GLY A 353 -11.80 -35.68 -45.01
C GLY A 353 -13.16 -35.94 -44.33
N VAL A 354 -13.79 -37.07 -44.68
CA VAL A 354 -15.14 -37.45 -44.25
C VAL A 354 -15.22 -38.16 -42.89
N SER A 355 -14.10 -38.66 -42.37
CA SER A 355 -14.09 -39.59 -41.22
C SER A 355 -12.99 -39.36 -40.19
N GLN A 356 -12.07 -38.42 -40.40
CA GLN A 356 -11.01 -38.12 -39.43
C GLN A 356 -11.20 -36.72 -38.84
N ALA A 357 -10.86 -36.56 -37.57
CA ALA A 357 -10.78 -35.29 -36.88
C ALA A 357 -9.41 -35.15 -36.22
N ARG A 358 -8.83 -33.95 -36.28
CA ARG A 358 -7.60 -33.59 -35.56
C ARG A 358 -7.92 -32.54 -34.51
N HIS A 359 -7.35 -32.70 -33.32
CA HIS A 359 -7.51 -31.76 -32.21
C HIS A 359 -6.32 -30.80 -32.16
N PHE A 360 -6.59 -29.58 -31.71
CA PHE A 360 -5.64 -28.48 -31.70
C PHE A 360 -5.77 -27.70 -30.39
N GLN A 361 -4.63 -27.24 -29.89
CA GLN A 361 -4.54 -26.37 -28.73
C GLN A 361 -3.96 -25.02 -29.15
N SER A 362 -4.65 -23.94 -28.79
CA SER A 362 -4.16 -22.57 -28.95
C SER A 362 -4.01 -21.92 -27.58
N GLN A 363 -2.95 -21.15 -27.36
CA GLN A 363 -2.72 -20.47 -26.08
C GLN A 363 -2.55 -18.96 -26.25
N LYS A 364 -3.14 -18.17 -25.36
CA LYS A 364 -2.88 -16.74 -25.21
C LYS A 364 -2.03 -16.53 -23.97
N ILE A 365 -0.77 -16.17 -24.19
CA ILE A 365 0.21 -15.87 -23.14
C ILE A 365 0.69 -14.45 -23.37
N ASN A 366 0.72 -13.61 -22.33
CA ASN A 366 1.13 -12.20 -22.43
C ASN A 366 0.40 -11.43 -23.54
N ARG A 367 -0.93 -11.62 -23.62
CA ARG A 367 -1.83 -11.06 -24.64
C ARG A 367 -1.53 -11.48 -26.09
N LYS A 368 -0.52 -12.32 -26.32
CA LYS A 368 -0.15 -12.81 -27.64
C LYS A 368 -0.66 -14.23 -27.81
N TRP A 369 -1.39 -14.48 -28.90
CA TRP A 369 -1.73 -15.84 -29.29
C TRP A 369 -0.51 -16.55 -29.85
N LEU A 370 -0.18 -17.68 -29.24
CA LEU A 370 0.66 -18.70 -29.82
C LEU A 370 -0.23 -19.57 -30.70
N LYS A 371 -0.30 -19.21 -31.99
CA LYS A 371 -1.09 -19.92 -32.99
C LYS A 371 -0.27 -21.08 -33.59
N PRO A 372 -0.90 -22.23 -33.91
CA PRO A 372 -0.43 -23.12 -34.97
C PRO A 372 -0.10 -22.32 -36.25
N LYS A 373 1.07 -22.54 -36.87
CA LYS A 373 1.43 -21.86 -38.12
C LYS A 373 0.83 -22.55 -39.37
N ASN A 374 0.60 -23.86 -39.34
CA ASN A 374 -0.20 -24.63 -40.31
C ASN A 374 -0.68 -25.98 -39.69
N ILE A 375 -1.43 -26.79 -40.46
CA ILE A 375 -1.94 -28.14 -40.09
C ILE A 375 -0.83 -29.19 -39.92
N GLN A 376 0.34 -28.99 -40.52
CA GLN A 376 1.52 -29.86 -40.55
C GLN A 376 2.58 -29.54 -39.49
N ASP A 377 2.53 -28.39 -38.81
CA ASP A 377 3.54 -27.97 -37.81
C ASP A 377 3.43 -28.74 -36.48
N PHE A 378 2.67 -29.82 -36.42
CA PHE A 378 2.41 -30.66 -35.25
C PHE A 378 2.48 -32.15 -35.57
N GLU A 379 3.56 -32.58 -36.24
CA GLU A 379 4.01 -33.98 -36.21
C GLU A 379 4.90 -34.28 -35.00
#